data_AF-A0A098EHA4-F1
#
_entry.id   AF-A0A098EHA4-F1
#
_cell.length_a   1.000
_cell.length_b   1.000
_cell.length_c   1.000
_cell.angle_alpha   90.00
_cell.angle_beta   90.00
_cell.angle_gamma   90.00
#
_symmetry.space_group_name_H-M   'P 1'
#
loop_
_entity.id
_entity.type
_entity.pdbx_description
1 polymer ?
#
loop_
_entity_poly.entity_id
_entity_poly.type
_entity_poly.pdbx_seq_one_letter_code
_entity_poly.pdbx_strand_id
1 'polypeptide(L)'
;MHTPSIFTSPVMSGYVYSGISSTAYRDIIRNSIISGAMPYDECMGAVAVYASELRGIFYKIRWVDSAFVANVSRMESLVRYIDAESTSSAESIVRERVLYGIIHRLYDALYGCATASCNKREALFMDSGFIKRGVHLQIANACSILVNVISIVHCCARTATTPSVSTMGESDADNVFNTVLALSAYVNVKSSALSRCSNVSLSSEDTKRKKAILFMVWHNIELCNKVAELVDKDVPRCFRNRTGSCLNKILNAVESSATACEEIIRNDERGRLRLAIAKRARASFMYYSKTYIGLAVSVSDRRLRKEGYAAAFVQAIGCLFLMYRGYASTGNTDYTVAISIESCLRILINLHNVQRSRAAEHRARKIYSEIYSVYEEIGACITPDLLLNPQHEIKWRSAALRYLAAMMNIWRALNGGCPNVVERAEGSPSQPSTSTQTSVSRSASTSVTTSSELEGAQVTAHRSRTPSGEIADLVHRLEEHNLQ
;
A
#
# COMPACT_ATOMS: atom_id res chain seq x y z
N MET A 1 19.12 9.16 -16.15
CA MET A 1 18.89 8.31 -14.96
C MET A 1 17.67 8.86 -14.23
N HIS A 2 16.54 8.18 -14.29
CA HIS A 2 15.30 8.69 -13.68
C HIS A 2 15.26 8.28 -12.21
N THR A 3 15.62 9.20 -11.32
CA THR A 3 15.44 9.00 -9.88
C THR A 3 13.95 9.18 -9.56
N PRO A 4 13.34 8.34 -8.70
CA PRO A 4 11.95 8.53 -8.31
C PRO A 4 11.70 9.92 -7.74
N SER A 5 10.55 10.52 -8.03
CA SER A 5 10.12 11.77 -7.38
C SER A 5 9.16 11.47 -6.24
N ILE A 6 8.94 12.44 -5.35
CA ILE A 6 8.01 12.30 -4.21
C ILE A 6 6.68 12.95 -4.59
N PHE A 7 5.57 12.28 -4.27
CA PHE A 7 4.25 12.90 -4.26
C PHE A 7 3.68 12.92 -2.85
N THR A 8 2.81 13.89 -2.57
CA THR A 8 2.10 14.04 -1.30
C THR A 8 0.68 14.48 -1.59
N SER A 9 -0.29 13.81 -1.00
CA SER A 9 -1.71 14.15 -1.05
C SER A 9 -2.30 14.15 0.37
N PRO A 10 -3.57 14.58 0.54
CA PRO A 10 -4.22 14.56 1.84
C PRO A 10 -4.27 13.18 2.52
N VAL A 11 -4.32 12.10 1.72
CA VAL A 11 -4.54 10.73 2.22
C VAL A 11 -3.26 9.89 2.25
N MET A 12 -2.27 10.18 1.40
CA MET A 12 -1.02 9.41 1.35
C MET A 12 0.17 10.22 0.79
N SER A 13 1.37 9.67 0.99
CA SER A 13 2.61 10.13 0.35
C SER A 13 3.36 8.91 -0.16
N GLY A 14 4.17 9.08 -1.20
CA GLY A 14 4.91 7.98 -1.80
C GLY A 14 5.86 8.45 -2.88
N TYR A 15 6.38 7.49 -3.65
CA TYR A 15 7.28 7.76 -4.76
C TYR A 15 6.59 7.52 -6.11
N VAL A 16 6.97 8.33 -7.09
CA VAL A 16 6.61 8.18 -8.50
C VAL A 16 7.82 7.59 -9.23
N TYR A 17 7.63 6.43 -9.82
CA TYR A 17 8.66 5.74 -10.60
C TYR A 17 8.47 5.99 -12.09
N SER A 18 9.58 6.07 -12.82
CA SER A 18 9.58 6.29 -14.26
C SER A 18 10.66 5.44 -14.95
N GLY A 19 10.54 5.30 -16.27
CA GLY A 19 11.42 4.45 -17.07
C GLY A 19 11.43 3.01 -16.56
N ILE A 20 12.61 2.40 -16.51
CA ILE A 20 12.83 1.00 -16.12
C ILE A 20 12.41 0.65 -14.68
N SER A 21 12.20 1.67 -13.82
CA SER A 21 11.70 1.50 -12.46
C SER A 21 10.16 1.53 -12.37
N SER A 22 9.46 1.93 -13.43
CA SER A 22 8.01 2.03 -13.42
C SER A 22 7.32 0.67 -13.61
N THR A 23 6.14 0.52 -13.01
CA THR A 23 5.28 -0.65 -13.18
C THR A 23 4.79 -0.75 -14.62
N ALA A 24 4.47 0.38 -15.26
CA ALA A 24 4.07 0.44 -16.67
C ALA A 24 5.15 -0.11 -17.62
N TYR A 25 6.42 0.26 -17.41
CA TYR A 25 7.52 -0.28 -18.22
C TYR A 25 7.64 -1.79 -18.07
N ARG A 26 7.57 -2.30 -16.83
CA ARG A 26 7.60 -3.74 -16.56
C ARG A 26 6.46 -4.46 -17.29
N ASP A 27 5.24 -3.93 -17.23
CA ASP A 27 4.06 -4.56 -17.83
C ASP A 27 4.16 -4.58 -19.36
N ILE A 28 4.70 -3.52 -19.98
CA ILE A 28 5.01 -3.49 -21.42
C ILE A 28 5.97 -4.63 -21.79
N ILE A 29 7.10 -4.75 -21.10
CA ILE A 29 8.09 -5.80 -21.38
C ILE A 29 7.51 -7.20 -21.17
N ARG A 30 6.77 -7.41 -20.06
CA ARG A 30 6.09 -8.69 -19.80
C ARG A 30 5.11 -9.04 -20.91
N ASN A 31 4.32 -8.09 -21.39
CA ASN A 31 3.37 -8.32 -22.47
C ASN A 31 4.09 -8.67 -23.79
N SER A 32 5.21 -8.03 -24.10
CA SER A 32 6.04 -8.39 -25.27
C SER A 32 6.60 -9.81 -25.18
N ILE A 33 7.00 -10.26 -23.99
CA ILE A 33 7.45 -11.64 -23.76
C ILE A 33 6.29 -12.63 -23.94
N ILE A 34 5.12 -12.31 -23.37
CA ILE A 34 3.92 -13.16 -23.45
C ILE A 34 3.42 -13.29 -24.89
N SER A 35 3.48 -12.21 -25.68
CA SER A 35 3.07 -12.23 -27.09
C SER A 35 4.09 -12.86 -28.03
N GLY A 36 5.28 -13.22 -27.53
CA GLY A 36 6.41 -13.71 -28.33
C GLY A 36 7.13 -12.62 -29.13
N ALA A 37 6.76 -11.36 -28.97
CA ALA A 37 7.43 -10.23 -29.62
C ALA A 37 8.86 -9.99 -29.09
N MET A 38 9.13 -10.42 -27.86
CA MET A 38 10.47 -10.38 -27.25
C MET A 38 11.01 -11.82 -27.06
N PRO A 39 11.95 -12.26 -27.90
CA PRO A 39 12.57 -13.58 -27.77
C PRO A 39 13.53 -13.67 -26.58
N TYR A 40 14.02 -14.89 -26.31
CA TYR A 40 14.85 -15.20 -25.14
C TYR A 40 16.14 -14.38 -25.08
N ASP A 41 16.86 -14.28 -26.18
CA ASP A 41 18.09 -13.50 -26.35
C ASP A 41 17.87 -12.00 -26.08
N GLU A 42 16.77 -11.43 -26.59
CA GLU A 42 16.39 -10.05 -26.28
C GLU A 42 16.03 -9.88 -24.79
N CYS A 43 15.33 -10.84 -24.18
CA CYS A 43 15.08 -10.86 -22.73
C CYS A 43 16.40 -10.88 -21.93
N MET A 44 17.36 -11.71 -22.31
CA MET A 44 18.69 -11.77 -21.67
C MET A 44 19.47 -10.46 -21.81
N GLY A 45 19.41 -9.83 -22.99
CA GLY A 45 19.96 -8.49 -23.23
C GLY A 45 19.34 -7.44 -22.30
N ALA A 46 18.01 -7.46 -22.14
CA ALA A 46 17.31 -6.56 -21.22
C ALA A 46 17.75 -6.79 -19.77
N VAL A 47 17.93 -8.04 -19.32
CA VAL A 47 18.42 -8.37 -17.97
C VAL A 47 19.85 -7.84 -17.76
N ALA A 48 20.73 -7.92 -18.76
CA ALA A 48 22.08 -7.37 -18.67
C ALA A 48 22.09 -5.84 -18.52
N VAL A 49 21.17 -5.13 -19.20
CA VAL A 49 20.96 -3.69 -19.03
C VAL A 49 20.50 -3.37 -17.60
N TYR A 50 19.54 -4.14 -17.08
CA TYR A 50 19.09 -4.00 -15.68
C TYR A 50 20.22 -4.20 -14.67
N ALA A 51 21.03 -5.25 -14.83
CA ALA A 51 22.15 -5.54 -13.95
C ALA A 51 23.21 -4.41 -13.98
N SER A 52 23.48 -3.87 -15.17
CA SER A 52 24.42 -2.75 -15.35
C SER A 52 23.92 -1.47 -14.69
N GLU A 53 22.64 -1.13 -14.84
CA GLU A 53 22.04 0.03 -14.17
C GLU A 53 22.06 -0.16 -12.65
N LEU A 54 21.65 -1.33 -12.15
CA LEU A 54 21.66 -1.65 -10.72
C LEU A 54 23.06 -1.53 -10.13
N ARG A 55 24.08 -2.04 -10.83
CA ARG A 55 25.49 -1.87 -10.43
C ARG A 55 25.84 -0.39 -10.27
N GLY A 56 25.47 0.45 -11.24
CA GLY A 56 25.69 1.88 -11.21
C GLY A 56 25.01 2.57 -10.02
N ILE A 57 23.75 2.21 -9.73
CA ILE A 57 23.00 2.74 -8.58
C ILE A 57 23.67 2.30 -7.28
N PHE A 58 23.91 1.00 -7.09
CA PHE A 58 24.54 0.49 -5.89
C PHE A 58 25.92 1.08 -5.65
N TYR A 59 26.72 1.28 -6.70
CA TYR A 59 28.00 1.95 -6.58
C TYR A 59 27.85 3.36 -6.02
N LYS A 60 26.85 4.14 -6.45
CA LYS A 60 26.61 5.51 -5.95
C LYS A 60 26.21 5.54 -4.46
N ILE A 61 25.50 4.53 -3.98
CA ILE A 61 25.01 4.45 -2.59
C ILE A 61 25.83 3.52 -1.69
N ARG A 62 26.93 2.93 -2.18
CA ARG A 62 27.71 1.92 -1.45
C ARG A 62 28.26 2.36 -0.10
N TRP A 63 28.50 3.66 0.06
CA TRP A 63 29.02 4.25 1.30
C TRP A 63 27.99 4.27 2.44
N VAL A 64 26.72 4.06 2.14
CA VAL A 64 25.60 4.15 3.10
C VAL A 64 25.47 2.88 3.93
N ASP A 65 25.65 1.72 3.30
CA ASP A 65 25.44 0.41 3.92
C ASP A 65 26.26 -0.67 3.20
N SER A 66 26.83 -1.60 3.97
CA SER A 66 27.59 -2.74 3.45
C SER A 66 26.77 -3.63 2.51
N ALA A 67 25.44 -3.69 2.66
CA ALA A 67 24.57 -4.43 1.75
C ALA A 67 24.66 -3.92 0.32
N PHE A 68 24.85 -2.61 0.13
CA PHE A 68 25.01 -2.01 -1.20
C PHE A 68 26.37 -2.30 -1.81
N VAL A 69 27.43 -2.37 -1.01
CA VAL A 69 28.75 -2.84 -1.46
C VAL A 69 28.64 -4.27 -1.98
N ALA A 70 28.01 -5.17 -1.22
CA ALA A 70 27.79 -6.56 -1.65
C ALA A 70 26.94 -6.63 -2.92
N ASN A 71 25.93 -5.76 -3.06
CA ASN A 71 25.08 -5.71 -4.25
C ASN A 71 25.84 -5.26 -5.51
N VAL A 72 26.87 -4.40 -5.41
CA VAL A 72 27.75 -4.10 -6.55
C VAL A 72 28.39 -5.39 -7.07
N SER A 73 29.03 -6.16 -6.20
CA SER A 73 29.68 -7.42 -6.57
C SER A 73 28.69 -8.47 -7.09
N ARG A 74 27.47 -8.52 -6.54
CA ARG A 74 26.40 -9.40 -7.04
C ARG A 74 25.98 -9.06 -8.46
N MET A 75 25.85 -7.76 -8.79
CA MET A 75 25.50 -7.34 -10.16
C MET A 75 26.63 -7.62 -11.15
N GLU A 76 27.89 -7.43 -10.75
CA GLU A 76 29.04 -7.82 -11.59
C GLU A 76 29.08 -9.33 -11.84
N SER A 77 28.83 -10.13 -10.81
CA SER A 77 28.73 -11.58 -10.94
C SER A 77 27.56 -11.99 -11.85
N LEU A 78 26.43 -11.29 -11.76
CA LEU A 78 25.26 -11.54 -12.60
C LEU A 78 25.54 -11.25 -14.08
N VAL A 79 26.19 -10.13 -14.40
CA VAL A 79 26.58 -9.81 -15.79
C VAL A 79 27.49 -10.90 -16.36
N ARG A 80 28.54 -11.30 -15.62
CA ARG A 80 29.43 -12.39 -16.06
C ARG A 80 28.70 -13.73 -16.24
N TYR A 81 27.73 -14.02 -15.36
CA TYR A 81 26.91 -15.23 -15.48
C TYR A 81 26.03 -15.20 -16.73
N ILE A 82 25.43 -14.05 -17.04
CA ILE A 82 24.67 -13.86 -18.28
C ILE A 82 25.60 -14.04 -19.49
N ASP A 83 26.75 -13.39 -19.52
CA ASP A 83 27.68 -13.50 -20.66
C ASP A 83 28.14 -14.95 -20.91
N ALA A 84 28.39 -15.71 -19.84
CA ALA A 84 28.79 -17.12 -19.94
C ALA A 84 27.66 -18.06 -20.41
N GLU A 85 26.41 -17.75 -20.06
CA GLU A 85 25.26 -18.64 -20.30
C GLU A 85 24.35 -18.17 -21.46
N SER A 86 24.57 -16.98 -22.02
CA SER A 86 23.73 -16.44 -23.11
C SER A 86 23.85 -17.25 -24.41
N THR A 87 24.93 -18.01 -24.57
CA THR A 87 25.19 -18.85 -25.74
C THR A 87 24.86 -20.33 -25.51
N SER A 88 24.42 -20.73 -24.31
CA SER A 88 24.60 -22.12 -23.87
C SER A 88 23.54 -23.15 -24.29
N SER A 89 22.38 -22.80 -24.89
CA SER A 89 21.53 -23.82 -25.56
C SER A 89 20.27 -23.30 -26.30
N ALA A 90 19.85 -24.03 -27.34
CA ALA A 90 18.50 -23.96 -27.90
C ALA A 90 17.44 -24.67 -27.02
N GLU A 91 17.86 -25.54 -26.11
CA GLU A 91 16.97 -26.40 -25.32
C GLU A 91 16.28 -25.63 -24.18
N SER A 92 14.96 -25.87 -24.06
CA SER A 92 14.08 -25.25 -23.05
C SER A 92 14.55 -25.47 -21.61
N ILE A 93 14.99 -26.69 -21.27
CA ILE A 93 15.42 -27.06 -19.90
C ILE A 93 16.66 -26.27 -19.47
N VAL A 94 17.62 -26.07 -20.37
CA VAL A 94 18.84 -25.29 -20.08
C VAL A 94 18.48 -23.83 -19.86
N ARG A 95 17.61 -23.26 -20.72
CA ARG A 95 17.12 -21.87 -20.57
C ARG A 95 16.40 -21.66 -19.25
N GLU A 96 15.54 -22.59 -18.83
CA GLU A 96 14.85 -22.52 -17.53
C GLU A 96 15.87 -22.48 -16.37
N ARG A 97 16.86 -23.39 -16.38
CA ARG A 97 17.90 -23.44 -15.33
C ARG A 97 18.66 -22.11 -15.22
N VAL A 98 19.04 -21.51 -16.36
CA VAL A 98 19.73 -20.22 -16.40
C VAL A 98 18.86 -19.12 -15.81
N LEU A 99 17.59 -19.03 -16.21
CA LEU A 99 16.66 -18.01 -15.72
C LEU A 99 16.40 -18.15 -14.20
N TYR A 100 16.28 -19.37 -13.68
CA TYR A 100 16.17 -19.58 -12.23
C TYR A 100 17.45 -19.18 -11.50
N GLY A 101 18.63 -19.46 -12.08
CA GLY A 101 19.91 -18.98 -11.57
C GLY A 101 19.99 -17.46 -11.47
N ILE A 102 19.44 -16.75 -12.47
CA ILE A 102 19.32 -15.28 -12.47
C ILE A 102 18.36 -14.82 -11.36
N ILE A 103 17.17 -15.41 -11.27
CA ILE A 103 16.15 -15.07 -10.27
C ILE A 103 16.72 -15.18 -8.85
N HIS A 104 17.45 -16.26 -8.53
CA HIS A 104 18.08 -16.43 -7.22
C HIS A 104 19.01 -15.26 -6.87
N ARG A 105 19.91 -14.90 -7.79
CA ARG A 105 20.87 -13.79 -7.59
C ARG A 105 20.16 -12.44 -7.42
N LEU A 106 19.11 -12.20 -8.20
CA LEU A 106 18.30 -10.97 -8.09
C LEU A 106 17.57 -10.89 -6.74
N TYR A 107 16.98 -12.00 -6.26
CA TYR A 107 16.37 -12.03 -4.93
C TYR A 107 17.39 -11.83 -3.80
N ASP A 108 18.63 -12.33 -3.94
CA ASP A 108 19.67 -12.09 -2.94
C ASP A 108 20.02 -10.59 -2.87
N ALA A 109 20.06 -9.91 -4.01
CA ALA A 109 20.24 -8.46 -4.06
C ALA A 109 19.04 -7.69 -3.47
N LEU A 110 17.81 -8.11 -3.77
CA LEU A 110 16.57 -7.55 -3.21
C LEU A 110 16.50 -7.73 -1.70
N TYR A 111 16.90 -8.90 -1.20
CA TYR A 111 16.98 -9.17 0.23
C TYR A 111 18.02 -8.26 0.90
N GLY A 112 19.16 -8.01 0.23
CA GLY A 112 20.14 -7.01 0.66
C GLY A 112 19.52 -5.62 0.82
N CYS A 113 18.72 -5.16 -0.16
CA CYS A 113 18.00 -3.89 -0.05
C CYS A 113 16.98 -3.87 1.10
N ALA A 114 16.21 -4.96 1.25
CA ALA A 114 15.18 -5.09 2.28
C ALA A 114 15.74 -5.13 3.72
N THR A 115 16.97 -5.62 3.88
CA THR A 115 17.61 -5.81 5.19
C THR A 115 18.69 -4.79 5.51
N ALA A 116 19.00 -3.87 4.59
CA ALA A 116 19.98 -2.81 4.80
C ALA A 116 19.67 -2.04 6.11
N SER A 117 20.70 -1.90 6.95
CA SER A 117 20.57 -1.26 8.26
C SER A 117 20.19 0.21 8.13
N CYS A 118 20.60 0.88 7.04
CA CYS A 118 20.25 2.26 6.74
C CYS A 118 18.75 2.54 6.75
N ASN A 119 17.91 1.55 6.43
CA ASN A 119 16.46 1.68 6.41
C ASN A 119 15.86 1.91 7.80
N LYS A 120 16.63 1.69 8.87
CA LYS A 120 16.22 1.85 10.28
C LYS A 120 17.03 2.92 11.03
N ARG A 121 17.96 3.59 10.35
CA ARG A 121 18.89 4.55 10.98
C ARG A 121 18.29 5.94 10.97
N GLU A 122 17.61 6.31 12.06
CA GLU A 122 17.00 7.63 12.28
C GLU A 122 17.97 8.79 11.94
N ALA A 123 19.23 8.69 12.36
CA ALA A 123 20.25 9.69 12.11
C ALA A 123 20.48 10.00 10.61
N LEU A 124 20.33 9.03 9.71
CA LEU A 124 20.44 9.26 8.27
C LEU A 124 19.25 10.07 7.74
N PHE A 125 18.05 9.85 8.29
CA PHE A 125 16.86 10.61 7.90
C PHE A 125 16.82 12.01 8.54
N MET A 126 17.64 12.26 9.56
CA MET A 126 17.92 13.62 10.06
C MET A 126 19.02 14.34 9.24
N ASP A 127 19.90 13.60 8.58
CA ASP A 127 20.96 14.19 7.76
C ASP A 127 20.38 14.82 6.48
N SER A 128 20.49 16.15 6.41
CA SER A 128 20.07 16.91 5.23
C SER A 128 20.83 16.49 3.96
N GLY A 129 22.07 16.01 4.07
CA GLY A 129 22.86 15.51 2.95
C GLY A 129 22.24 14.24 2.35
N PHE A 130 21.83 13.30 3.19
CA PHE A 130 21.15 12.08 2.77
C PHE A 130 19.82 12.34 2.05
N ILE A 131 19.00 13.26 2.59
CA ILE A 131 17.71 13.62 1.99
C ILE A 131 17.89 14.45 0.71
N LYS A 132 18.68 15.53 0.74
CA LYS A 132 18.88 16.43 -0.41
C LYS A 132 19.59 15.76 -1.59
N ARG A 133 20.52 14.83 -1.32
CA ARG A 133 21.17 14.03 -2.39
C ARG A 133 20.27 12.90 -2.92
N GLY A 134 19.05 12.75 -2.40
CA GLY A 134 18.10 11.76 -2.86
C GLY A 134 18.55 10.32 -2.65
N VAL A 135 19.35 10.04 -1.61
CA VAL A 135 19.92 8.71 -1.38
C VAL A 135 18.82 7.68 -1.13
N HIS A 136 17.82 8.03 -0.32
CA HIS A 136 16.62 7.21 -0.10
C HIS A 136 15.86 6.93 -1.41
N LEU A 137 15.82 7.87 -2.36
CA LEU A 137 15.19 7.67 -3.67
C LEU A 137 16.02 6.72 -4.54
N GLN A 138 17.36 6.76 -4.45
CA GLN A 138 18.22 5.79 -5.13
C GLN A 138 18.05 4.37 -4.58
N ILE A 139 17.88 4.23 -3.25
CA ILE A 139 17.56 2.94 -2.62
C ILE A 139 16.23 2.40 -3.15
N ALA A 140 15.20 3.26 -3.19
CA ALA A 140 13.91 2.89 -3.73
C ALA A 140 13.96 2.56 -5.24
N ASN A 141 14.75 3.31 -6.01
CA ASN A 141 14.98 3.04 -7.42
C ASN A 141 15.60 1.66 -7.64
N ALA A 142 16.65 1.33 -6.91
CA ALA A 142 17.29 0.02 -6.98
C ALA A 142 16.32 -1.11 -6.59
N CYS A 143 15.56 -0.93 -5.50
CA CYS A 143 14.53 -1.88 -5.09
C CYS A 143 13.46 -2.08 -6.19
N SER A 144 13.05 -0.98 -6.83
CA SER A 144 12.04 -0.99 -7.88
C SER A 144 12.52 -1.69 -9.15
N ILE A 145 13.74 -1.39 -9.57
CA ILE A 145 14.37 -2.05 -10.71
C ILE A 145 14.54 -3.55 -10.44
N LEU A 146 14.98 -3.93 -9.24
CA LEU A 146 15.07 -5.34 -8.83
C LEU A 146 13.73 -6.07 -8.90
N VAL A 147 12.66 -5.47 -8.38
CA VAL A 147 11.29 -6.02 -8.49
C VAL A 147 10.89 -6.21 -9.96
N ASN A 148 11.12 -5.19 -10.79
CA ASN A 148 10.75 -5.24 -12.20
C ASN A 148 11.51 -6.34 -12.95
N VAL A 149 12.84 -6.41 -12.80
CA VAL A 149 13.64 -7.44 -13.48
C VAL A 149 13.32 -8.85 -12.97
N ILE A 150 13.08 -9.05 -11.66
CA ILE A 150 12.63 -10.35 -11.13
C ILE A 150 11.31 -10.78 -11.80
N SER A 151 10.34 -9.87 -11.91
CA SER A 151 9.05 -10.14 -12.55
C SER A 151 9.20 -10.47 -14.03
N ILE A 152 10.07 -9.76 -14.75
CA ILE A 152 10.39 -9.99 -16.16
C ILE A 152 11.04 -11.37 -16.35
N VAL A 153 12.05 -11.71 -15.55
CA VAL A 153 12.74 -13.01 -15.66
C VAL A 153 11.80 -14.17 -15.29
N HIS A 154 10.93 -14.00 -14.29
CA HIS A 154 9.85 -14.98 -14.03
C HIS A 154 8.94 -15.16 -15.25
N CYS A 155 8.58 -14.07 -15.92
CA CYS A 155 7.77 -14.11 -17.14
C CYS A 155 8.47 -14.90 -18.26
N CYS A 156 9.76 -14.59 -18.52
CA CYS A 156 10.58 -15.31 -19.50
C CYS A 156 10.74 -16.80 -19.15
N ALA A 157 10.91 -17.15 -17.87
CA ALA A 157 11.04 -18.54 -17.46
C ALA A 157 9.76 -19.33 -17.74
N ARG A 158 8.61 -18.74 -17.41
CA ARG A 158 7.30 -19.36 -17.64
C ARG A 158 7.01 -19.58 -19.12
N THR A 159 7.38 -18.64 -19.99
CA THR A 159 7.18 -18.80 -21.45
C THR A 159 8.19 -19.75 -22.09
N ALA A 160 9.39 -19.89 -21.51
CA ALA A 160 10.41 -20.83 -21.97
C ALA A 160 10.08 -22.29 -21.65
N THR A 161 9.34 -22.56 -20.56
CA THR A 161 8.88 -23.91 -20.20
C THR A 161 7.65 -24.30 -21.00
N THR A 162 7.64 -25.51 -21.59
CA THR A 162 6.41 -26.10 -22.15
C THR A 162 5.32 -26.05 -21.08
N PRO A 163 4.06 -25.66 -21.39
CA PRO A 163 3.02 -25.50 -20.39
C PRO A 163 2.73 -26.86 -19.75
N SER A 164 3.45 -27.19 -18.68
CA SER A 164 2.98 -28.19 -17.73
C SER A 164 1.69 -27.62 -17.17
N VAL A 165 0.63 -28.42 -17.20
CA VAL A 165 -0.70 -28.10 -16.70
C VAL A 165 -0.60 -27.92 -15.18
N SER A 166 0.01 -26.83 -14.70
CA SER A 166 -0.20 -26.37 -13.35
C SER A 166 -1.45 -25.52 -13.40
N THR A 167 -2.59 -26.20 -13.41
CA THR A 167 -3.89 -25.63 -13.08
C THR A 167 -3.84 -25.09 -11.66
N MET A 168 -3.30 -23.88 -11.49
CA MET A 168 -3.46 -23.12 -10.25
C MET A 168 -4.95 -22.88 -10.06
N GLY A 169 -5.52 -23.42 -8.99
CA GLY A 169 -6.94 -23.25 -8.69
C GLY A 169 -7.31 -21.81 -8.37
N GLU A 170 -8.58 -21.46 -8.54
CA GLU A 170 -9.14 -20.13 -8.23
C GLU A 170 -8.78 -19.63 -6.83
N SER A 171 -8.64 -20.56 -5.87
CA SER A 171 -8.23 -20.26 -4.50
C SER A 171 -6.84 -19.58 -4.40
N ASP A 172 -5.88 -19.93 -5.25
CA ASP A 172 -4.55 -19.30 -5.23
C ASP A 172 -4.59 -17.86 -5.76
N ALA A 173 -5.43 -17.59 -6.77
CA ALA A 173 -5.63 -16.24 -7.30
C ALA A 173 -6.32 -15.32 -6.27
N ASP A 174 -7.31 -15.84 -5.54
CA ASP A 174 -7.98 -15.10 -4.47
C ASP A 174 -7.03 -14.79 -3.30
N ASN A 175 -6.15 -15.73 -2.93
CA ASN A 175 -5.17 -15.50 -1.88
C ASN A 175 -4.15 -14.43 -2.26
N VAL A 176 -3.65 -14.44 -3.50
CA VAL A 176 -2.78 -13.39 -4.05
C VAL A 176 -3.47 -12.04 -3.96
N PHE A 177 -4.68 -11.94 -4.49
CA PHE A 177 -5.45 -10.71 -4.51
C PHE A 177 -5.68 -10.16 -3.09
N ASN A 178 -6.14 -11.01 -2.17
CA ASN A 178 -6.38 -10.63 -0.78
C ASN A 178 -5.11 -10.31 0.02
N THR A 179 -3.96 -10.88 -0.36
CA THR A 179 -2.66 -10.52 0.24
C THR A 179 -2.30 -9.08 -0.10
N VAL A 180 -2.39 -8.71 -1.38
CA VAL A 180 -2.06 -7.36 -1.87
C VAL A 180 -3.00 -6.31 -1.26
N LEU A 181 -4.30 -6.59 -1.24
CA LEU A 181 -5.30 -5.69 -0.66
C LEU A 181 -5.07 -5.49 0.86
N ALA A 182 -4.84 -6.57 1.61
CA ALA A 182 -4.59 -6.47 3.06
C ALA A 182 -3.29 -5.72 3.37
N LEU A 183 -2.25 -5.91 2.55
CA LEU A 183 -0.99 -5.16 2.67
C LEU A 183 -1.20 -3.67 2.41
N SER A 184 -1.89 -3.33 1.32
CA SER A 184 -2.25 -1.95 0.97
C SER A 184 -3.02 -1.26 2.10
N ALA A 185 -4.04 -1.94 2.65
CA ALA A 185 -4.77 -1.43 3.79
C ALA A 185 -3.86 -1.21 5.01
N TYR A 186 -3.03 -2.18 5.35
CA TYR A 186 -2.14 -2.08 6.49
C TYR A 186 -1.18 -0.89 6.40
N VAL A 187 -0.39 -0.80 5.33
CA VAL A 187 0.67 0.21 5.25
C VAL A 187 0.09 1.62 5.14
N ASN A 188 -0.99 1.81 4.37
CA ASN A 188 -1.58 3.13 4.18
C ASN A 188 -2.38 3.59 5.40
N VAL A 189 -3.12 2.71 6.08
CA VAL A 189 -3.77 3.07 7.35
C VAL A 189 -2.74 3.34 8.44
N LYS A 190 -1.66 2.56 8.52
CA LYS A 190 -0.55 2.82 9.46
C LYS A 190 0.05 4.20 9.20
N SER A 191 0.39 4.52 7.95
CA SER A 191 0.87 5.85 7.55
C SER A 191 -0.10 6.96 7.96
N SER A 192 -1.39 6.77 7.69
CA SER A 192 -2.46 7.72 8.04
C SER A 192 -2.66 7.89 9.56
N ALA A 193 -2.33 6.88 10.36
CA ALA A 193 -2.31 7.00 11.81
C ALA A 193 -1.10 7.84 12.26
N LEU A 194 0.09 7.50 11.75
CA LEU A 194 1.34 8.13 12.15
C LEU A 194 1.47 9.58 11.68
N SER A 195 0.85 9.97 10.56
CA SER A 195 0.82 11.37 10.13
C SER A 195 0.21 12.31 11.18
N ARG A 196 -0.64 11.78 12.07
CA ARG A 196 -1.23 12.55 13.18
C ARG A 196 -0.22 12.94 14.24
N CYS A 197 0.93 12.27 14.30
CA CYS A 197 2.05 12.69 15.14
C CYS A 197 2.41 14.14 14.84
N SER A 198 2.35 14.56 13.56
CA SER A 198 2.63 15.93 13.09
C SER A 198 1.81 17.00 13.80
N ASN A 199 0.60 16.69 14.29
CA ASN A 199 -0.28 17.65 14.95
C ASN A 199 0.11 17.97 16.40
N VAL A 200 0.99 17.17 17.01
CA VAL A 200 1.47 17.41 18.37
C VAL A 200 2.61 18.44 18.32
N SER A 201 2.42 19.54 19.04
CA SER A 201 3.43 20.59 19.23
C SER A 201 4.49 20.09 20.22
N LEU A 202 5.76 20.15 19.83
CA LEU A 202 6.91 19.71 20.62
C LEU A 202 8.05 20.73 20.46
N SER A 203 9.17 20.51 21.16
CA SER A 203 10.38 21.30 20.95
C SER A 203 10.87 21.21 19.49
N SER A 204 11.76 22.12 19.08
CA SER A 204 12.31 22.15 17.71
C SER A 204 13.08 20.88 17.37
N GLU A 205 13.88 20.35 18.30
CA GLU A 205 14.64 19.10 18.11
C GLU A 205 13.72 17.88 18.07
N ASP A 206 12.73 17.80 18.96
CA ASP A 206 11.73 16.72 18.91
C ASP A 206 10.92 16.75 17.61
N THR A 207 10.67 17.94 17.07
CA THR A 207 9.98 18.10 15.78
C THR A 207 10.82 17.60 14.61
N LYS A 208 12.13 17.89 14.58
CA LYS A 208 13.05 17.35 13.56
C LYS A 208 13.12 15.83 13.64
N ARG A 209 13.30 15.31 14.84
CA ARG A 209 13.34 13.87 15.12
C ARG A 209 12.09 13.15 14.65
N LYS A 210 10.91 13.67 15.01
CA LYS A 210 9.61 13.13 14.59
C LYS A 210 9.45 13.10 13.07
N LYS A 211 9.84 14.18 12.39
CA LYS A 211 9.81 14.23 10.91
C LYS A 211 10.72 13.16 10.30
N ALA A 212 11.93 12.98 10.82
CA ALA A 212 12.85 11.95 10.34
C ALA A 212 12.28 10.54 10.52
N ILE A 213 11.65 10.24 11.67
CA ILE A 213 10.97 8.96 11.91
C ILE A 213 9.83 8.73 10.91
N LEU A 214 9.00 9.76 10.65
CA LEU A 214 7.91 9.64 9.67
C LEU A 214 8.45 9.40 8.26
N PHE A 215 9.48 10.13 7.82
CA PHE A 215 10.11 9.89 6.52
C PHE A 215 10.71 8.49 6.41
N MET A 216 11.35 8.00 7.47
CA MET A 216 11.89 6.64 7.53
C MET A 216 10.79 5.59 7.39
N VAL A 217 9.67 5.76 8.10
CA VAL A 217 8.51 4.85 7.99
C VAL A 217 7.92 4.90 6.58
N TRP A 218 7.70 6.09 6.01
CA TRP A 218 7.17 6.25 4.65
C TRP A 218 8.08 5.64 3.59
N HIS A 219 9.40 5.82 3.73
CA HIS A 219 10.38 5.18 2.86
C HIS A 219 10.23 3.65 2.87
N ASN A 220 10.15 3.04 4.05
CA ASN A 220 9.99 1.58 4.16
C ASN A 220 8.61 1.10 3.65
N ILE A 221 7.54 1.87 3.89
CA ILE A 221 6.20 1.59 3.32
C ILE A 221 6.28 1.57 1.80
N GLU A 222 7.02 2.50 1.21
CA GLU A 222 7.18 2.61 -0.22
C GLU A 222 8.00 1.45 -0.81
N LEU A 223 9.09 1.03 -0.15
CA LEU A 223 9.78 -0.22 -0.49
C LEU A 223 8.84 -1.42 -0.41
N CYS A 224 7.99 -1.47 0.62
CA CYS A 224 7.02 -2.55 0.81
C CYS A 224 5.98 -2.60 -0.31
N ASN A 225 5.40 -1.46 -0.69
CA ASN A 225 4.46 -1.35 -1.81
C ASN A 225 5.09 -1.85 -3.10
N LYS A 226 6.36 -1.52 -3.33
CA LYS A 226 7.06 -1.97 -4.53
C LYS A 226 7.35 -3.47 -4.52
N VAL A 227 7.85 -4.02 -3.41
CA VAL A 227 8.08 -5.48 -3.28
C VAL A 227 6.77 -6.28 -3.36
N ALA A 228 5.65 -5.69 -2.94
CA ALA A 228 4.33 -6.31 -3.06
C ALA A 228 3.93 -6.63 -4.50
N GLU A 229 4.49 -5.95 -5.49
CA GLU A 229 4.25 -6.24 -6.90
C GLU A 229 4.80 -7.61 -7.34
N LEU A 230 5.68 -8.26 -6.54
CA LEU A 230 6.11 -9.65 -6.75
C LEU A 230 5.12 -10.67 -6.17
N VAL A 231 4.07 -10.24 -5.48
CA VAL A 231 2.99 -11.14 -5.03
C VAL A 231 2.05 -11.38 -6.21
N ASP A 232 2.42 -12.35 -7.03
CA ASP A 232 1.69 -12.74 -8.24
C ASP A 232 1.45 -14.25 -8.24
N LYS A 233 0.35 -14.68 -8.87
CA LYS A 233 0.00 -16.09 -9.07
C LYS A 233 1.02 -16.80 -9.96
N ASP A 234 1.61 -16.06 -10.91
CA ASP A 234 2.57 -16.54 -11.90
C ASP A 234 3.98 -16.75 -11.32
N VAL A 235 4.25 -16.29 -10.08
CA VAL A 235 5.51 -16.55 -9.40
C VAL A 235 5.55 -18.01 -8.92
N PRO A 236 6.56 -18.82 -9.33
CA PRO A 236 6.68 -20.21 -8.91
C PRO A 236 6.75 -20.36 -7.40
N ARG A 237 6.14 -21.43 -6.87
CA ARG A 237 6.05 -21.68 -5.41
C ARG A 237 7.41 -21.64 -4.70
N CYS A 238 8.47 -22.14 -5.33
CA CYS A 238 9.83 -22.12 -4.78
C CYS A 238 10.38 -20.71 -4.50
N PHE A 239 9.86 -19.68 -5.19
CA PHE A 239 10.29 -18.28 -5.00
C PHE A 239 9.37 -17.46 -4.10
N ARG A 240 8.12 -17.89 -3.86
CA ARG A 240 7.15 -17.14 -3.03
C ARG A 240 7.66 -16.86 -1.61
N ASN A 241 8.40 -17.80 -1.03
CA ASN A 241 9.09 -17.64 0.26
C ASN A 241 10.07 -16.47 0.29
N ARG A 242 10.78 -16.20 -0.83
CA ARG A 242 11.76 -15.12 -0.93
C ARG A 242 11.07 -13.75 -0.95
N THR A 243 9.97 -13.60 -1.70
CA THR A 243 9.11 -12.40 -1.66
C THR A 243 8.56 -12.16 -0.25
N GLY A 244 7.98 -13.20 0.37
CA GLY A 244 7.44 -13.12 1.73
C GLY A 244 8.51 -12.72 2.76
N SER A 245 9.73 -13.24 2.62
CA SER A 245 10.85 -12.88 3.49
C SER A 245 11.26 -11.42 3.36
N CYS A 246 11.32 -10.88 2.13
CA CYS A 246 11.62 -9.46 1.89
C CYS A 246 10.55 -8.56 2.50
N LEU A 247 9.27 -8.84 2.25
CA LEU A 247 8.14 -8.10 2.82
C LEU A 247 8.19 -8.11 4.36
N ASN A 248 8.37 -9.28 4.97
CA ASN A 248 8.43 -9.40 6.43
C ASN A 248 9.58 -8.57 7.04
N LYS A 249 10.75 -8.52 6.40
CA LYS A 249 11.88 -7.72 6.89
C LYS A 249 11.60 -6.22 6.82
N ILE A 250 11.01 -5.75 5.72
CA ILE A 250 10.62 -4.34 5.55
C ILE A 250 9.51 -3.98 6.55
N LEU A 251 8.48 -4.82 6.71
CA LEU A 251 7.40 -4.55 7.66
C LEU A 251 7.87 -4.56 9.12
N ASN A 252 8.86 -5.37 9.46
CA ASN A 252 9.49 -5.30 10.78
C ASN A 252 10.26 -3.99 10.98
N ALA A 253 10.88 -3.46 9.92
CA ALA A 253 11.49 -2.13 9.96
C ALA A 253 10.45 -1.02 10.17
N VAL A 254 9.29 -1.12 9.53
CA VAL A 254 8.16 -0.19 9.72
C VAL A 254 7.71 -0.17 11.18
N GLU A 255 7.45 -1.32 11.79
CA GLU A 255 7.00 -1.37 13.20
C GLU A 255 8.07 -0.87 14.18
N SER A 256 9.32 -1.31 14.02
CA SER A 256 10.39 -0.87 14.92
C SER A 256 10.60 0.64 14.85
N SER A 257 10.47 1.21 13.65
CA SER A 257 10.64 2.65 13.42
C SER A 257 9.45 3.46 13.91
N ALA A 258 8.23 2.91 13.84
CA ALA A 258 7.00 3.61 14.18
C ALA A 258 6.76 3.76 15.69
N THR A 259 7.44 2.97 16.53
CA THR A 259 7.16 2.85 17.97
C THR A 259 7.12 4.21 18.71
N ALA A 260 8.09 5.08 18.45
CA ALA A 260 8.14 6.41 19.10
C ALA A 260 6.96 7.31 18.67
N CYS A 261 6.58 7.26 17.39
CA CYS A 261 5.44 7.99 16.87
C CYS A 261 4.11 7.44 17.45
N GLU A 262 3.98 6.12 17.59
CA GLU A 262 2.80 5.49 18.19
C GLU A 262 2.58 5.94 19.64
N GLU A 263 3.66 6.08 20.41
CA GLU A 263 3.57 6.56 21.78
C GLU A 263 3.07 8.01 21.85
N ILE A 264 3.51 8.87 20.93
CA ILE A 264 3.04 10.27 20.82
C ILE A 264 1.54 10.34 20.57
N ILE A 265 0.99 9.47 19.72
CA ILE A 265 -0.45 9.46 19.39
C ILE A 265 -1.28 8.52 20.28
N ARG A 266 -0.71 8.01 21.37
CA ARG A 266 -1.41 7.07 22.27
C ARG A 266 -2.70 7.65 22.84
N ASN A 267 -2.73 8.96 23.10
CA ASN A 267 -3.92 9.65 23.62
C ASN A 267 -4.83 10.23 22.52
N ASP A 268 -4.42 10.15 21.26
CA ASP A 268 -5.21 10.63 20.14
C ASP A 268 -6.19 9.53 19.67
N GLU A 269 -7.48 9.75 19.90
CA GLU A 269 -8.54 8.78 19.64
C GLU A 269 -8.57 8.30 18.18
N ARG A 270 -8.44 9.23 17.22
CA ARG A 270 -8.42 8.90 15.79
C ARG A 270 -7.17 8.10 15.41
N GLY A 271 -6.02 8.44 15.98
CA GLY A 271 -4.76 7.73 15.82
C GLY A 271 -4.86 6.30 16.34
N ARG A 272 -5.38 6.12 17.56
CA ARG A 272 -5.64 4.79 18.14
C ARG A 272 -6.59 3.96 17.27
N LEU A 273 -7.68 4.55 16.77
CA LEU A 273 -8.62 3.86 15.88
C LEU A 273 -7.91 3.36 14.63
N ARG A 274 -7.16 4.24 13.94
CA ARG A 274 -6.41 3.87 12.73
C ARG A 274 -5.34 2.83 13.02
N LEU A 275 -4.62 2.91 14.15
CA LEU A 275 -3.67 1.87 14.55
C LEU A 275 -4.35 0.52 14.80
N ALA A 276 -5.55 0.49 15.36
CA ALA A 276 -6.32 -0.75 15.52
C ALA A 276 -6.72 -1.36 14.17
N ILE A 277 -7.15 -0.54 13.21
CA ILE A 277 -7.43 -0.97 11.83
C ILE A 277 -6.16 -1.51 11.17
N ALA A 278 -5.02 -0.81 11.31
CA ALA A 278 -3.74 -1.25 10.77
C ALA A 278 -3.29 -2.60 11.37
N LYS A 279 -3.43 -2.79 12.69
CA LYS A 279 -3.13 -4.07 13.36
C LYS A 279 -3.98 -5.22 12.80
N ARG A 280 -5.26 -4.97 12.55
CA ARG A 280 -6.17 -5.94 11.93
C ARG A 280 -5.80 -6.24 10.48
N ALA A 281 -5.48 -5.22 9.69
CA ALA A 281 -5.01 -5.41 8.31
C ALA A 281 -3.69 -6.18 8.25
N ARG A 282 -2.75 -5.94 9.18
CA ARG A 282 -1.51 -6.71 9.31
C ARG A 282 -1.80 -8.19 9.59
N ALA A 283 -2.72 -8.49 10.50
CA ALA A 283 -3.12 -9.86 10.80
C ALA A 283 -3.74 -10.56 9.56
N SER A 284 -4.62 -9.87 8.82
CA SER A 284 -5.14 -10.37 7.55
C SER A 284 -4.04 -10.61 6.51
N PHE A 285 -3.07 -9.70 6.39
CA PHE A 285 -1.92 -9.87 5.51
C PHE A 285 -1.09 -11.11 5.88
N MET A 286 -0.80 -11.32 7.17
CA MET A 286 -0.06 -12.51 7.63
C MET A 286 -0.79 -13.81 7.30
N TYR A 287 -2.12 -13.82 7.40
CA TYR A 287 -2.95 -14.97 7.01
C TYR A 287 -2.82 -15.30 5.51
N TYR A 288 -3.10 -14.32 4.65
CA TYR A 288 -3.11 -14.54 3.21
C TYR A 288 -1.71 -14.79 2.66
N SER A 289 -0.69 -14.11 3.19
CA SER A 289 0.71 -14.33 2.80
C SER A 289 1.20 -15.74 3.15
N LYS A 290 0.91 -16.26 4.35
CA LYS A 290 1.25 -17.66 4.69
C LYS A 290 0.59 -18.65 3.73
N THR A 291 -0.68 -18.40 3.38
CA THR A 291 -1.42 -19.24 2.43
C THR A 291 -0.80 -19.16 1.03
N TYR A 292 -0.49 -17.96 0.55
CA TYR A 292 0.20 -17.73 -0.73
C TYR A 292 1.53 -18.47 -0.84
N ILE A 293 2.31 -18.43 0.24
CA ILE A 293 3.63 -19.06 0.33
C ILE A 293 3.53 -20.60 0.48
N GLY A 294 2.38 -21.12 0.91
CA GLY A 294 2.18 -22.56 1.18
C GLY A 294 2.60 -22.99 2.59
N LEU A 295 2.62 -22.06 3.55
CA LEU A 295 2.93 -22.33 4.96
C LEU A 295 1.65 -22.64 5.76
N ALA A 296 1.82 -23.43 6.83
CA ALA A 296 0.74 -23.70 7.76
C ALA A 296 0.26 -22.41 8.44
N VAL A 297 -1.06 -22.22 8.45
CA VAL A 297 -1.71 -21.06 9.07
C VAL A 297 -2.10 -21.41 10.50
N SER A 298 -1.72 -20.56 11.46
CA SER A 298 -2.00 -20.79 12.88
C SER A 298 -3.51 -20.74 13.19
N VAL A 299 -3.93 -21.36 14.30
CA VAL A 299 -5.33 -21.31 14.76
C VAL A 299 -5.78 -19.87 15.01
N SER A 300 -4.89 -19.02 15.55
CA SER A 300 -5.15 -17.60 15.78
C SER A 300 -5.40 -16.85 14.48
N ASP A 301 -4.55 -17.05 13.46
CA ASP A 301 -4.73 -16.44 12.13
C ASP A 301 -6.05 -16.89 11.47
N ARG A 302 -6.44 -18.16 11.66
CA ARG A 302 -7.73 -18.68 11.16
C ARG A 302 -8.93 -18.04 11.87
N ARG A 303 -8.86 -17.78 13.18
CA ARG A 303 -9.91 -17.10 13.94
C ARG A 303 -10.09 -15.65 13.46
N LEU A 304 -9.00 -14.95 13.17
CA LEU A 304 -9.01 -13.59 12.61
C LEU A 304 -9.70 -13.52 11.23
N ARG A 305 -9.58 -14.56 10.38
CA ARG A 305 -10.37 -14.66 9.13
C ARG A 305 -11.87 -14.86 9.37
N LYS A 306 -12.27 -15.54 10.46
CA LYS A 306 -13.69 -15.81 10.77
C LYS A 306 -14.47 -14.55 11.17
N GLU A 307 -13.80 -13.44 11.49
CA GLU A 307 -14.43 -12.13 11.66
C GLU A 307 -14.83 -11.55 10.28
N GLY A 308 -15.79 -12.16 9.58
CA GLY A 308 -16.11 -11.85 8.18
C GLY A 308 -16.31 -10.36 7.87
N TYR A 309 -16.85 -9.58 8.82
CA TYR A 309 -16.96 -8.13 8.71
C TYR A 309 -15.60 -7.43 8.70
N ALA A 310 -14.71 -7.77 9.64
CA ALA A 310 -13.39 -7.20 9.77
C ALA A 310 -12.52 -7.48 8.55
N ALA A 311 -12.58 -8.70 8.02
CA ALA A 311 -11.88 -9.06 6.79
C ALA A 311 -12.40 -8.24 5.60
N ALA A 312 -13.73 -8.20 5.37
CA ALA A 312 -14.32 -7.42 4.29
C ALA A 312 -13.98 -5.92 4.39
N PHE A 313 -14.00 -5.37 5.60
CA PHE A 313 -13.62 -3.99 5.88
C PHE A 313 -12.17 -3.66 5.49
N VAL A 314 -11.22 -4.51 5.90
CA VAL A 314 -9.81 -4.37 5.50
C VAL A 314 -9.67 -4.43 3.98
N GLN A 315 -10.35 -5.36 3.32
CA GLN A 315 -10.23 -5.51 1.87
C GLN A 315 -10.84 -4.33 1.10
N ALA A 316 -11.98 -3.79 1.56
CA ALA A 316 -12.58 -2.59 0.97
C ALA A 316 -11.62 -1.38 1.05
N ILE A 317 -11.02 -1.15 2.22
CA ILE A 317 -10.00 -0.11 2.42
C ILE A 317 -8.80 -0.33 1.48
N GLY A 318 -8.33 -1.57 1.38
CA GLY A 318 -7.20 -1.95 0.52
C GLY A 318 -7.45 -1.62 -0.96
N CYS A 319 -8.65 -1.91 -1.47
CA CYS A 319 -9.05 -1.59 -2.84
C CYS A 319 -8.98 -0.07 -3.10
N LEU A 320 -9.59 0.72 -2.21
CA LEU A 320 -9.64 2.17 -2.37
C LEU A 320 -8.25 2.81 -2.31
N PHE A 321 -7.37 2.33 -1.44
CA PHE A 321 -5.99 2.82 -1.40
C PHE A 321 -5.20 2.50 -2.67
N LEU A 322 -5.38 1.30 -3.25
CA LEU A 322 -4.72 0.95 -4.52
C LEU A 322 -5.19 1.84 -5.66
N MET A 323 -6.50 2.07 -5.78
CA MET A 323 -7.07 2.97 -6.77
C MET A 323 -6.55 4.39 -6.57
N TYR A 324 -6.69 4.95 -5.36
CA TYR A 324 -6.28 6.33 -5.07
C TYR A 324 -4.79 6.57 -5.35
N ARG A 325 -3.93 5.57 -5.10
CA ARG A 325 -2.49 5.67 -5.38
C ARG A 325 -2.20 5.90 -6.87
N GLY A 326 -2.98 5.33 -7.78
CA GLY A 326 -2.86 5.59 -9.23
C GLY A 326 -3.04 7.07 -9.56
N TYR A 327 -4.08 7.68 -9.00
CA TYR A 327 -4.34 9.12 -9.14
C TYR A 327 -3.25 9.98 -8.46
N ALA A 328 -2.88 9.64 -7.23
CA ALA A 328 -1.92 10.43 -6.46
C ALA A 328 -0.52 10.42 -7.10
N SER A 329 -0.07 9.28 -7.64
CA SER A 329 1.23 9.15 -8.28
C SER A 329 1.32 9.82 -9.66
N THR A 330 0.18 10.15 -10.28
CA THR A 330 0.11 10.82 -11.59
C THR A 330 -0.23 12.31 -11.48
N GLY A 331 -0.36 12.84 -10.26
CA GLY A 331 -0.75 14.24 -10.02
C GLY A 331 -2.22 14.54 -10.31
N ASN A 332 -3.07 13.51 -10.42
CA ASN A 332 -4.49 13.64 -10.76
C ASN A 332 -5.40 13.57 -9.52
N THR A 333 -4.97 14.13 -8.39
CA THR A 333 -5.76 14.11 -7.14
C THR A 333 -7.02 14.97 -7.19
N ASP A 334 -7.04 15.96 -8.08
CA ASP A 334 -8.19 16.86 -8.29
C ASP A 334 -9.23 16.27 -9.25
N TYR A 335 -8.97 15.08 -9.80
CA TYR A 335 -9.90 14.37 -10.65
C TYR A 335 -11.10 13.87 -9.82
N THR A 336 -12.32 13.99 -10.36
CA THR A 336 -13.56 13.68 -9.63
C THR A 336 -13.55 12.31 -8.96
N VAL A 337 -13.05 11.28 -9.65
CA VAL A 337 -12.92 9.93 -9.09
C VAL A 337 -11.97 9.90 -7.88
N ALA A 338 -10.85 10.61 -7.94
CA ALA A 338 -9.90 10.66 -6.83
C ALA A 338 -10.52 11.33 -5.58
N ILE A 339 -11.28 12.40 -5.79
CA ILE A 339 -12.02 13.11 -4.73
C ILE A 339 -13.04 12.17 -4.07
N SER A 340 -13.82 11.43 -4.86
CA SER A 340 -14.79 10.44 -4.35
C SER A 340 -14.09 9.31 -3.58
N ILE A 341 -12.97 8.78 -4.09
CA ILE A 341 -12.20 7.75 -3.37
C ILE A 341 -11.67 8.29 -2.04
N GLU A 342 -11.14 9.51 -2.01
CA GLU A 342 -10.67 10.16 -0.78
C GLU A 342 -11.80 10.33 0.24
N SER A 343 -12.97 10.79 -0.19
CA SER A 343 -14.15 10.90 0.66
C SER A 343 -14.54 9.54 1.27
N CYS A 344 -14.60 8.50 0.44
CA CYS A 344 -14.88 7.13 0.85
C CYS A 344 -13.86 6.61 1.87
N LEU A 345 -12.57 6.78 1.60
CA LEU A 345 -11.49 6.41 2.54
C LEU A 345 -11.65 7.13 3.87
N ARG A 346 -11.95 8.43 3.85
CA ARG A 346 -12.15 9.23 5.06
C ARG A 346 -13.32 8.74 5.89
N ILE A 347 -14.42 8.32 5.27
CA ILE A 347 -15.55 7.70 5.99
C ILE A 347 -15.11 6.38 6.60
N LEU A 348 -14.56 5.47 5.79
CA LEU A 348 -14.20 4.12 6.24
C LEU A 348 -13.16 4.10 7.36
N ILE A 349 -12.07 4.86 7.26
CA ILE A 349 -11.01 4.84 8.30
C ILE A 349 -11.43 5.49 9.62
N ASN A 350 -12.56 6.21 9.62
CA ASN A 350 -13.15 6.81 10.81
C ASN A 350 -14.39 6.04 11.31
N LEU A 351 -14.74 4.90 10.69
CA LEU A 351 -15.78 4.00 11.21
C LEU A 351 -15.38 3.54 12.62
N HIS A 352 -16.13 4.00 13.61
CA HIS A 352 -15.79 3.87 15.01
C HIS A 352 -15.89 2.42 15.50
N ASN A 353 -14.94 1.97 16.33
CA ASN A 353 -14.91 0.60 16.88
C ASN A 353 -15.82 0.53 18.13
N VAL A 354 -16.94 -0.18 18.06
CA VAL A 354 -18.04 -0.06 19.05
C VAL A 354 -17.92 -1.08 20.18
N GLN A 355 -17.75 -0.61 21.43
CA GLN A 355 -18.11 -1.35 22.65
C GLN A 355 -19.62 -1.25 22.92
N ARG A 356 -20.21 -2.36 23.38
CA ARG A 356 -21.66 -2.60 23.58
C ARG A 356 -22.27 -1.68 24.66
N SER A 357 -23.25 -0.85 24.31
CA SER A 357 -24.25 -0.29 25.25
C SER A 357 -25.55 0.09 24.51
N ARG A 358 -26.67 0.36 25.23
CA ARG A 358 -28.03 0.67 24.71
C ARG A 358 -28.11 1.81 23.66
N ALA A 359 -27.07 2.61 23.48
CA ALA A 359 -26.90 3.46 22.30
C ALA A 359 -26.61 2.67 20.99
N ALA A 360 -26.64 1.34 21.06
CA ALA A 360 -26.27 0.40 20.01
C ALA A 360 -27.15 0.53 18.76
N GLU A 361 -28.45 0.75 18.88
CA GLU A 361 -29.34 0.73 17.71
C GLU A 361 -29.16 1.96 16.81
N HIS A 362 -29.22 3.17 17.37
CA HIS A 362 -28.94 4.41 16.62
C HIS A 362 -27.53 4.40 16.02
N ARG A 363 -26.54 3.88 16.75
CA ARG A 363 -25.17 3.73 16.26
C ARG A 363 -25.05 2.66 15.17
N ALA A 364 -25.80 1.56 15.27
CA ALA A 364 -25.85 0.53 14.25
C ALA A 364 -26.46 1.04 12.95
N ARG A 365 -27.50 1.88 13.03
CA ARG A 365 -28.07 2.60 11.88
C ARG A 365 -27.05 3.54 11.25
N LYS A 366 -26.35 4.33 12.08
CA LYS A 366 -25.34 5.27 11.60
C LYS A 366 -24.20 4.56 10.84
N ILE A 367 -23.64 3.49 11.41
CA ILE A 367 -22.57 2.71 10.77
C ILE A 367 -23.07 2.09 9.46
N TYR A 368 -24.26 1.51 9.46
CA TYR A 368 -24.84 0.96 8.24
C TYR A 368 -25.03 2.05 7.17
N SER A 369 -25.55 3.23 7.55
CA SER A 369 -25.73 4.37 6.63
C SER A 369 -24.41 4.89 6.09
N GLU A 370 -23.34 4.90 6.88
CA GLU A 370 -22.00 5.31 6.42
C GLU A 370 -21.43 4.29 5.43
N ILE A 371 -21.58 2.98 5.68
CA ILE A 371 -21.19 1.93 4.74
C ILE A 371 -22.00 2.03 3.45
N TYR A 372 -23.31 2.22 3.56
CA TYR A 372 -24.22 2.36 2.41
C TYR A 372 -23.88 3.60 1.59
N SER A 373 -23.62 4.74 2.24
CA SER A 373 -23.18 5.96 1.56
C SER A 373 -21.89 5.75 0.76
N VAL A 374 -20.92 5.01 1.30
CA VAL A 374 -19.67 4.68 0.59
C VAL A 374 -19.95 3.74 -0.58
N TYR A 375 -20.83 2.75 -0.40
CA TYR A 375 -21.24 1.83 -1.46
C TYR A 375 -21.88 2.59 -2.63
N GLU A 376 -22.82 3.48 -2.35
CA GLU A 376 -23.50 4.31 -3.35
C GLU A 376 -22.54 5.28 -4.05
N GLU A 377 -21.67 5.96 -3.31
CA GLU A 377 -20.66 6.88 -3.88
C GLU A 377 -19.74 6.15 -4.86
N ILE A 378 -19.27 4.93 -4.54
CA ILE A 378 -18.46 4.12 -5.45
C ILE A 378 -19.30 3.67 -6.67
N GLY A 379 -20.56 3.30 -6.43
CA GLY A 379 -21.50 2.90 -7.47
C GLY A 379 -21.72 3.99 -8.52
N ALA A 380 -22.02 5.21 -8.05
CA ALA A 380 -22.45 6.34 -8.86
C ALA A 380 -21.29 7.19 -9.40
N CYS A 381 -20.25 7.46 -8.60
CA CYS A 381 -19.24 8.47 -8.93
C CYS A 381 -17.93 7.89 -9.47
N ILE A 382 -17.69 6.59 -9.28
CA ILE A 382 -16.48 5.91 -9.76
C ILE A 382 -16.88 5.00 -10.91
N THR A 383 -17.31 5.55 -12.04
CA THR A 383 -17.71 4.73 -13.19
C THR A 383 -16.50 4.20 -13.97
N PRO A 384 -16.58 3.02 -14.61
CA PRO A 384 -15.46 2.44 -15.37
C PRO A 384 -14.85 3.38 -16.42
N ASP A 385 -15.68 4.22 -17.04
CA ASP A 385 -15.27 5.15 -18.10
C ASP A 385 -14.43 6.33 -17.58
N LEU A 386 -14.43 6.57 -16.27
CA LEU A 386 -13.67 7.64 -15.61
C LEU A 386 -12.38 7.12 -14.95
N LEU A 387 -12.05 5.84 -15.12
CA LEU A 387 -10.86 5.23 -14.52
C LEU A 387 -9.60 5.58 -15.32
N LEU A 388 -8.51 5.94 -14.63
CA LEU A 388 -7.23 6.26 -15.27
C LEU A 388 -6.54 5.02 -15.81
N ASN A 389 -6.72 3.88 -15.14
CA ASN A 389 -6.17 2.59 -15.56
C ASN A 389 -7.23 1.49 -15.47
N PRO A 390 -8.17 1.43 -16.45
CA PRO A 390 -9.30 0.51 -16.40
C PRO A 390 -8.90 -0.97 -16.26
N GLN A 391 -7.74 -1.36 -16.79
CA GLN A 391 -7.24 -2.74 -16.74
C GLN A 391 -7.06 -3.26 -15.31
N HIS A 392 -6.71 -2.39 -14.36
CA HIS A 392 -6.49 -2.76 -12.97
C HIS A 392 -7.62 -2.26 -12.06
N GLU A 393 -8.09 -1.04 -12.30
CA GLU A 393 -8.99 -0.33 -11.40
C GLU A 393 -10.42 -0.89 -11.43
N ILE A 394 -10.89 -1.43 -12.57
CA ILE A 394 -12.21 -2.09 -12.64
C ILE A 394 -12.28 -3.26 -11.66
N LYS A 395 -11.21 -4.05 -11.56
CA LYS A 395 -11.15 -5.20 -10.64
C LYS A 395 -11.20 -4.74 -9.18
N TRP A 396 -10.47 -3.68 -8.83
CA TRP A 396 -10.47 -3.13 -7.47
C TRP A 396 -11.81 -2.49 -7.10
N ARG A 397 -12.43 -1.75 -8.02
CA ARG A 397 -13.76 -1.16 -7.84
C ARG A 397 -14.80 -2.25 -7.56
N SER A 398 -14.89 -3.25 -8.43
CA SER A 398 -15.83 -4.37 -8.29
C SER A 398 -15.61 -5.13 -6.99
N ALA A 399 -14.34 -5.32 -6.59
CA ALA A 399 -14.01 -5.93 -5.30
C ALA A 399 -14.44 -5.05 -4.11
N ALA A 400 -14.24 -3.73 -4.17
CA ALA A 400 -14.65 -2.80 -3.12
C ALA A 400 -16.17 -2.86 -2.89
N LEU A 401 -16.97 -2.78 -3.96
CA LEU A 401 -18.43 -2.92 -3.89
C LEU A 401 -18.85 -4.27 -3.29
N ARG A 402 -18.23 -5.36 -3.73
CA ARG A 402 -18.49 -6.71 -3.18
C ARG A 402 -18.18 -6.80 -1.69
N TYR A 403 -17.07 -6.22 -1.23
CA TYR A 403 -16.71 -6.22 0.19
C TYR A 403 -17.62 -5.34 1.03
N LEU A 404 -18.03 -4.17 0.53
CA LEU A 404 -19.01 -3.30 1.20
C LEU A 404 -20.38 -3.98 1.30
N ALA A 405 -20.84 -4.64 0.23
CA ALA A 405 -22.06 -5.44 0.27
C ALA A 405 -21.98 -6.57 1.30
N ALA A 406 -20.83 -7.28 1.37
CA ALA A 406 -20.60 -8.29 2.40
C ALA A 406 -20.63 -7.68 3.81
N MET A 407 -20.02 -6.51 4.03
CA MET A 407 -20.08 -5.79 5.31
C MET A 407 -21.52 -5.46 5.69
N MET A 408 -22.31 -4.92 4.76
CA MET A 408 -23.73 -4.60 5.00
C MET A 408 -24.54 -5.83 5.37
N ASN A 409 -24.38 -6.93 4.63
CA ASN A 409 -25.10 -8.19 4.89
C ASN A 409 -24.75 -8.77 6.26
N ILE A 410 -23.46 -8.80 6.62
CA ILE A 410 -23.02 -9.26 7.93
C ILE A 410 -23.53 -8.34 9.04
N TRP A 411 -23.51 -7.02 8.80
CA TRP A 411 -24.03 -6.04 9.76
C TRP A 411 -25.53 -6.22 10.02
N ARG A 412 -26.33 -6.46 8.97
CA ARG A 412 -27.77 -6.76 9.11
C ARG A 412 -28.01 -8.03 9.92
N ALA A 413 -27.25 -9.08 9.63
CA ALA A 413 -27.37 -10.37 10.32
C ALA A 413 -27.04 -10.25 11.82
N LEU A 414 -26.02 -9.46 12.18
CA LEU A 414 -25.60 -9.26 13.58
C LEU A 414 -26.55 -8.37 14.40
N ASN A 415 -27.35 -7.52 13.74
CA ASN A 415 -28.18 -6.51 14.41
C ASN A 415 -29.70 -6.74 14.23
N GLY A 416 -30.12 -7.91 13.74
CA GLY A 416 -31.55 -8.29 13.73
C GLY A 416 -32.40 -7.64 12.63
N GLY A 417 -31.82 -7.25 11.50
CA GLY A 417 -32.50 -6.57 10.39
C GLY A 417 -32.23 -5.07 10.31
N CYS A 418 -32.42 -4.46 9.13
CA CYS A 418 -32.22 -3.02 8.95
C CYS A 418 -33.28 -2.25 9.75
N PRO A 419 -32.92 -1.32 10.64
CA PRO A 419 -33.87 -0.35 11.13
C PRO A 419 -34.02 0.69 10.02
N ASN A 420 -35.09 0.58 9.22
CA ASN A 420 -35.55 1.52 8.17
C ASN A 420 -34.54 2.64 7.85
N VAL A 421 -33.48 2.32 7.11
CA VAL A 421 -32.84 3.35 6.29
C VAL A 421 -33.87 3.60 5.22
N VAL A 422 -34.47 4.79 5.26
CA VAL A 422 -35.34 5.26 4.19
C VAL A 422 -34.49 5.22 2.93
N GLU A 423 -34.62 4.15 2.15
CA GLU A 423 -34.41 4.22 0.71
C GLU A 423 -35.17 5.46 0.30
N ARG A 424 -34.44 6.48 -0.14
CA ARG A 424 -35.05 7.68 -0.67
C ARG A 424 -35.93 7.17 -1.80
N ALA A 425 -37.24 7.11 -1.54
CA ALA A 425 -38.21 6.73 -2.55
C ALA A 425 -37.87 7.57 -3.77
N GLU A 426 -37.67 6.90 -4.91
CA GLU A 426 -37.63 7.55 -6.21
C GLU A 426 -38.95 8.31 -6.34
N GLY A 427 -38.93 9.57 -5.94
CA GLY A 427 -40.06 10.46 -5.95
C GLY A 427 -40.33 10.81 -7.40
N SER A 428 -41.52 10.44 -7.84
CA SER A 428 -42.17 10.72 -9.11
C SER A 428 -41.82 12.09 -9.75
N PRO A 429 -41.84 12.17 -11.09
CA PRO A 429 -41.40 13.32 -11.84
C PRO A 429 -42.34 14.51 -11.66
N SER A 430 -41.84 15.61 -11.09
CA SER A 430 -42.47 16.91 -11.21
C SER A 430 -42.07 17.55 -12.54
N GLN A 431 -43.05 17.68 -13.43
CA GLN A 431 -42.97 18.36 -14.72
C GLN A 431 -42.62 19.86 -14.61
N PRO A 432 -42.19 20.48 -15.72
CA PRO A 432 -41.34 21.67 -15.71
C PRO A 432 -42.13 22.97 -15.60
N SER A 433 -41.51 23.99 -15.01
CA SER A 433 -41.91 25.39 -15.21
C SER A 433 -40.77 26.11 -15.93
N THR A 434 -41.16 26.75 -17.03
CA THR A 434 -40.37 27.38 -18.06
C THR A 434 -39.88 28.78 -17.65
N SER A 435 -38.79 29.19 -18.28
CA SER A 435 -38.24 30.56 -18.41
C SER A 435 -37.53 31.11 -17.17
N THR A 436 -36.36 31.75 -17.26
CA THR A 436 -35.86 32.62 -18.33
C THR A 436 -34.33 32.51 -18.45
N GLN A 437 -33.83 32.38 -19.69
CA GLN A 437 -32.43 32.58 -20.03
C GLN A 437 -32.10 34.09 -19.98
N THR A 438 -30.91 34.43 -19.48
CA THR A 438 -30.09 35.49 -20.09
C THR A 438 -28.61 35.17 -19.87
N SER A 439 -27.94 34.88 -20.99
CA SER A 439 -26.49 34.81 -21.22
C SER A 439 -25.90 36.25 -21.22
N VAL A 440 -24.61 36.61 -21.14
CA VAL A 440 -23.31 36.18 -21.72
C VAL A 440 -22.24 36.92 -20.86
N SER A 441 -21.01 36.47 -20.57
CA SER A 441 -19.81 36.68 -21.41
C SER A 441 -18.52 36.19 -20.72
N ARG A 442 -17.64 35.56 -21.50
CA ARG A 442 -16.23 35.28 -21.20
C ARG A 442 -15.38 36.55 -21.34
N SER A 443 -14.29 36.64 -20.60
CA SER A 443 -13.01 37.23 -21.02
C SER A 443 -11.89 36.74 -20.10
N ALA A 444 -10.72 36.51 -20.67
CA ALA A 444 -9.64 35.71 -20.11
C ALA A 444 -8.45 36.55 -19.59
N SER A 445 -7.58 35.85 -18.85
CA SER A 445 -6.12 36.00 -18.78
C SER A 445 -5.52 37.16 -17.97
N THR A 446 -4.80 36.86 -16.88
CA THR A 446 -3.32 36.99 -16.84
C THR A 446 -2.72 36.41 -15.54
N SER A 447 -1.60 35.72 -15.73
CA SER A 447 -0.67 35.14 -14.76
C SER A 447 0.25 36.18 -14.13
N VAL A 448 0.50 36.12 -12.81
CA VAL A 448 1.80 36.47 -12.16
C VAL A 448 1.97 35.67 -10.85
N THR A 449 3.23 35.29 -10.63
CA THR A 449 3.93 34.44 -9.65
C THR A 449 4.02 34.89 -8.19
N THR A 450 4.50 33.96 -7.33
CA THR A 450 5.09 34.08 -5.96
C THR A 450 4.08 34.18 -4.81
N SER A 451 4.27 33.70 -3.57
CA SER A 451 5.44 33.24 -2.80
C SER A 451 4.99 32.33 -1.63
N SER A 452 5.95 31.61 -1.07
CA SER A 452 5.92 30.91 0.23
C SER A 452 5.94 31.90 1.39
N GLU A 453 5.23 31.63 2.50
CA GLU A 453 5.54 31.89 3.94
C GLU A 453 4.26 31.62 4.77
N LEU A 454 4.22 30.74 5.78
CA LEU A 454 4.72 30.83 7.18
C LEU A 454 4.04 31.92 8.05
N GLU A 455 3.61 31.46 9.24
CA GLU A 455 3.09 32.21 10.43
C GLU A 455 1.64 32.73 10.33
N GLY A 456 0.81 32.74 11.38
CA GLY A 456 1.01 32.52 12.81
C GLY A 456 -0.35 32.54 13.54
N ALA A 457 -0.34 32.07 14.78
CA ALA A 457 -1.47 31.75 15.64
C ALA A 457 -2.39 32.93 16.03
N GLN A 458 -3.64 32.61 16.42
CA GLN A 458 -4.30 33.27 17.56
C GLN A 458 -5.17 32.29 18.38
N VAL A 459 -5.17 32.58 19.68
CA VAL A 459 -5.59 31.80 20.85
C VAL A 459 -6.98 32.25 21.31
N THR A 460 -7.80 31.35 21.86
CA THR A 460 -8.57 31.63 23.10
C THR A 460 -9.01 30.34 23.78
N ALA A 461 -8.73 30.27 25.08
CA ALA A 461 -9.04 29.17 25.99
C ALA A 461 -10.46 29.28 26.55
N HIS A 462 -11.09 28.15 26.87
CA HIS A 462 -12.01 28.08 28.01
C HIS A 462 -11.91 26.74 28.73
N ARG A 463 -11.75 26.85 30.05
CA ARG A 463 -11.52 25.81 31.06
C ARG A 463 -12.86 25.43 31.71
N SER A 464 -13.13 24.13 31.86
CA SER A 464 -14.04 23.59 32.89
C SER A 464 -13.72 22.09 33.09
N ARG A 465 -13.01 21.75 34.17
CA ARG A 465 -13.49 21.31 35.50
C ARG A 465 -13.83 19.80 35.52
N THR A 466 -12.87 19.02 35.99
CA THR A 466 -12.98 17.63 36.45
C THR A 466 -13.93 17.51 37.65
N PRO A 467 -14.55 16.34 37.82
CA PRO A 467 -14.46 15.64 39.10
C PRO A 467 -13.83 14.26 38.91
N SER A 468 -12.65 14.07 39.50
CA SER A 468 -12.14 12.76 39.87
C SER A 468 -12.98 12.20 41.02
N GLY A 469 -13.37 10.93 40.94
CA GLY A 469 -14.02 10.28 42.08
C GLY A 469 -14.40 8.81 41.91
N GLU A 470 -14.58 8.31 40.68
CA GLU A 470 -15.19 6.97 40.49
C GLU A 470 -14.36 5.95 39.69
N ILE A 471 -13.14 6.30 39.25
CA ILE A 471 -12.29 5.39 38.47
C ILE A 471 -11.40 4.50 39.36
N ALA A 472 -11.12 4.92 40.60
CA ALA A 472 -10.30 4.13 41.53
C ALA A 472 -11.00 2.83 42.00
N ASP A 473 -12.34 2.84 42.06
CA ASP A 473 -13.14 1.72 42.58
C ASP A 473 -13.50 0.66 41.52
N LEU A 474 -13.14 0.91 40.25
CA LEU A 474 -13.33 -0.04 39.14
C LEU A 474 -12.05 -0.83 38.82
N VAL A 475 -10.88 -0.28 39.15
CA VAL A 475 -9.59 -0.94 38.93
C VAL A 475 -9.37 -2.06 39.96
N HIS A 476 -9.76 -1.85 41.23
CA HIS A 476 -9.60 -2.88 42.27
C HIS A 476 -10.52 -4.10 42.07
N ARG A 477 -11.68 -3.95 41.43
CA ARG A 477 -12.62 -5.08 41.18
C ARG A 477 -12.29 -5.93 39.95
N LEU A 478 -11.38 -5.45 39.08
CA LEU A 478 -10.95 -6.19 37.89
C LEU A 478 -9.66 -7.01 38.13
N GLU A 479 -8.94 -6.77 39.22
CA GLU A 479 -7.76 -7.54 39.60
C GLU A 479 -8.10 -8.83 40.36
N GLU A 480 -9.23 -8.89 41.09
CA GLU A 480 -9.65 -10.10 41.83
C GLU A 480 -10.29 -11.19 40.95
N HIS A 481 -10.71 -10.89 39.72
CA HIS A 481 -11.42 -11.85 38.86
C HIS A 481 -10.54 -12.62 37.86
N ASN A 482 -9.21 -12.45 37.89
CA ASN A 482 -8.27 -13.13 36.99
C ASN A 482 -7.35 -14.17 37.68
N LEU A 483 -7.70 -14.60 38.90
CA LEU A 483 -7.09 -15.75 39.55
C LEU A 483 -8.17 -16.77 39.92
N GLN A 484 -8.64 -17.51 38.91
CA GLN A 484 -9.14 -18.89 39.04
C GLN A 484 -9.18 -19.59 37.69
#